data_AF-A0AAN8PSB7-F1
#
_entry.id   AF-A0AAN8PSB7-F1
#
_cell.length_a   1.000
_cell.length_b   1.000
_cell.length_c   1.000
_cell.angle_alpha   90.00
_cell.angle_beta   90.00
_cell.angle_gamma   90.00
#
_symmetry.space_group_name_H-M   'P 1'
#
loop_
_entity.id
_entity.type
_entity.pdbx_description
1 polymer ?
#
loop_
_entity_poly.entity_id
_entity_poly.type
_entity_poly.pdbx_seq_one_letter_code
_entity_poly.pdbx_strand_id
1 'polypeptide(L)'
;MASSSDSMTDSKTNSLSNKSESQQGEDIPHNEIKGWLLKRARLSRKWKRQWFLLKNCDLFYGNNPEDPKKKIPLTNADISETNVDKKQYAFQIRSKEGGRTYYIQAENESVQNDWMQAICFAKAAGMNGSASQACAIQ
;
A
#
# COMPACT_ATOMS: atom_id res chain seq x y z
N MET A 1 -55.54 -37.24 -34.30
CA MET A 1 -54.25 -37.95 -34.49
C MET A 1 -53.32 -36.91 -35.12
N ALA A 2 -52.27 -36.41 -34.48
CA ALA A 2 -51.28 -37.07 -33.65
C ALA A 2 -51.03 -36.34 -32.32
N SER A 3 -50.69 -37.14 -31.32
CA SER A 3 -50.08 -36.76 -30.05
C SER A 3 -48.65 -36.28 -30.27
N SER A 4 -48.22 -35.32 -29.45
CA SER A 4 -46.86 -35.31 -28.90
C SER A 4 -46.92 -34.74 -27.49
N SER A 5 -46.66 -35.63 -26.53
CA SER A 5 -46.26 -35.30 -25.17
C SER A 5 -44.91 -34.61 -25.18
N ASP A 6 -44.65 -33.73 -24.23
CA ASP A 6 -43.46 -33.91 -23.40
C ASP A 6 -43.60 -33.21 -22.05
N SER A 7 -43.09 -33.92 -21.06
CA SER A 7 -43.27 -33.73 -19.63
C SER A 7 -42.05 -33.06 -19.00
N MET A 8 -42.28 -32.65 -17.74
CA MET A 8 -41.35 -32.56 -16.61
C MET A 8 -40.50 -31.29 -16.45
N THR A 9 -40.82 -30.68 -15.30
CA THR A 9 -40.07 -29.74 -14.48
C THR A 9 -38.63 -30.20 -14.24
N ASP A 10 -37.69 -29.24 -14.24
CA ASP A 10 -36.59 -29.29 -13.29
C ASP A 10 -36.16 -27.88 -12.88
N SER A 11 -36.51 -27.55 -11.65
CA SER A 11 -35.88 -26.50 -10.87
C SER A 11 -34.43 -26.87 -10.62
N LYS A 12 -33.47 -26.10 -11.13
CA LYS A 12 -32.12 -26.08 -10.59
C LYS A 12 -31.59 -24.65 -10.57
N THR A 13 -31.89 -23.99 -9.46
CA THR A 13 -31.07 -22.93 -8.88
C THR A 13 -29.62 -23.40 -8.83
N ASN A 14 -28.74 -22.76 -9.59
CA ASN A 14 -27.31 -22.83 -9.31
C ASN A 14 -26.85 -21.43 -8.91
N SER A 15 -27.11 -21.10 -7.65
CA SER A 15 -26.35 -20.08 -6.93
C SER A 15 -24.89 -20.49 -6.92
N LEU A 16 -24.10 -19.95 -7.85
CA LEU A 16 -22.67 -19.87 -7.68
C LEU A 16 -22.35 -18.47 -7.15
N SER A 17 -22.59 -18.36 -5.84
CA SER A 17 -22.00 -17.38 -4.96
C SER A 17 -20.49 -17.53 -5.03
N ASN A 18 -19.83 -16.76 -5.90
CA ASN A 18 -18.40 -16.51 -5.74
C ASN A 18 -18.23 -15.45 -4.65
N LYS A 19 -18.39 -15.98 -3.44
CA LYS A 19 -17.75 -15.63 -2.17
C LYS A 19 -16.91 -14.36 -2.27
N SER A 20 -17.58 -13.26 -1.92
CA SER A 20 -16.97 -12.12 -1.25
C SER A 20 -16.03 -12.66 -0.18
N GLU A 21 -14.73 -12.61 -0.44
CA GLU A 21 -13.72 -12.73 0.61
C GLU A 21 -13.79 -11.46 1.45
N SER A 22 -14.70 -11.52 2.40
CA SER A 22 -14.60 -10.84 3.68
C SER A 22 -13.26 -11.21 4.31
N GLN A 23 -12.27 -10.32 4.19
CA GLN A 23 -11.24 -10.18 5.20
C GLN A 23 -11.79 -9.16 6.21
N GLN A 24 -12.63 -9.63 7.14
CA GLN A 24 -12.24 -9.77 8.55
C GLN A 24 -11.35 -8.61 9.01
N GLY A 25 -11.99 -7.66 9.71
CA GLY A 25 -11.31 -6.66 10.51
C GLY A 25 -10.53 -7.37 11.61
N GLU A 26 -9.27 -7.63 11.31
CA GLU A 26 -8.22 -7.87 12.29
C GLU A 26 -7.66 -6.50 12.65
N ASP A 27 -7.59 -6.17 13.95
CA ASP A 27 -6.89 -5.00 14.45
C ASP A 27 -5.41 -5.08 14.06
N ILE A 28 -5.07 -4.61 12.85
CA ILE A 28 -3.69 -4.54 12.37
C ILE A 28 -2.96 -3.60 13.35
N PRO A 29 -1.83 -4.05 13.96
CA PRO A 29 -0.98 -3.16 14.71
C PRO A 29 -0.66 -1.95 13.82
N HIS A 30 -1.00 -0.75 14.29
CA HIS A 30 -1.12 0.51 13.54
C HIS A 30 0.18 1.04 12.87
N ASN A 31 1.20 0.20 12.64
CA ASN A 31 2.54 0.63 12.26
C ASN A 31 3.15 -0.11 11.04
N GLU A 32 2.45 -1.09 10.44
CA GLU A 32 2.96 -1.79 9.24
C GLU A 32 1.87 -1.91 8.14
N ILE A 33 2.19 -1.46 6.92
CA ILE A 33 1.39 -1.68 5.71
C ILE A 33 2.27 -2.25 4.60
N LYS A 34 1.74 -3.17 3.80
CA LYS A 34 2.46 -3.84 2.72
C LYS A 34 1.58 -4.05 1.50
N GLY A 35 2.16 -4.02 0.31
CA GLY A 35 1.39 -4.11 -0.92
C GLY A 35 2.17 -3.82 -2.18
N TRP A 36 1.55 -4.12 -3.33
CA TRP A 36 2.11 -3.78 -4.63
C TRP A 36 1.74 -2.35 -5.02
N LEU A 37 2.75 -1.55 -5.39
CA LEU A 37 2.56 -0.21 -5.96
C LEU A 37 3.42 -0.05 -7.21
N LEU A 38 3.10 0.94 -8.04
CA LEU A 38 4.01 1.34 -9.12
C LEU A 38 5.04 2.33 -8.60
N LYS A 39 6.29 2.14 -8.99
CA LYS A 39 7.39 3.04 -8.66
C LYS A 39 8.05 3.56 -9.92
N ARG A 40 8.29 4.87 -9.98
CA ARG A 40 9.07 5.48 -11.06
C ARG A 40 10.56 5.19 -10.91
N ALA A 41 11.20 4.77 -12.00
CA ALA A 41 12.64 4.66 -12.10
C ALA A 41 13.29 6.06 -12.16
N ARG A 42 14.41 6.25 -11.47
CA ARG A 42 15.07 7.57 -11.33
C ARG A 42 15.50 8.16 -12.68
N LEU A 43 16.16 7.35 -13.51
CA LEU A 43 16.76 7.83 -14.77
C LEU A 43 15.82 7.63 -15.96
N SER A 44 15.30 6.41 -16.13
CA SER A 44 14.48 6.07 -17.30
C SER A 44 13.04 6.55 -17.23
N ARG A 45 12.58 7.04 -16.06
CA ARG A 45 11.18 7.44 -15.78
C ARG A 45 10.14 6.34 -16.02
N LYS A 46 10.57 5.12 -16.35
CA LYS A 46 9.68 3.95 -16.48
C LYS A 46 9.09 3.59 -15.13
N TRP A 47 7.81 3.26 -15.12
CA TRP A 47 7.11 2.79 -13.93
C TRP A 47 7.24 1.27 -13.85
N LYS A 48 7.53 0.76 -12.66
CA LYS A 48 7.65 -0.67 -12.40
C LYS A 48 6.83 -1.04 -11.16
N ARG A 49 6.11 -2.15 -11.25
CA ARG A 49 5.44 -2.75 -10.08
C ARG A 49 6.51 -3.24 -9.11
N GLN A 50 6.44 -2.79 -7.87
CA GLN A 50 7.34 -3.18 -6.79
C GLN A 50 6.49 -3.50 -5.56
N TRP A 51 6.94 -4.49 -4.79
CA TRP A 51 6.37 -4.74 -3.47
C TRP A 51 6.92 -3.71 -2.51
N PHE A 52 6.06 -3.14 -1.68
CA PHE A 52 6.39 -2.18 -0.64
C PHE A 52 6.03 -2.74 0.73
N LEU A 53 6.84 -2.39 1.73
CA LEU A 53 6.61 -2.69 3.13
C LEU A 53 7.02 -1.46 3.95
N LEU A 54 6.08 -0.89 4.70
CA LEU A 54 6.35 0.11 5.71
C LEU A 54 6.59 -0.60 7.05
N LYS A 55 7.72 -0.34 7.69
CA LYS A 55 8.06 -0.87 9.02
C LYS A 55 9.11 0.01 9.69
N ASN A 56 9.00 0.26 11.00
CA ASN A 56 10.01 0.98 11.78
C ASN A 56 10.42 2.35 11.19
N CYS A 57 9.46 3.12 10.67
CA CYS A 57 9.72 4.41 10.00
C CYS A 57 10.60 4.32 8.74
N ASP A 58 10.75 3.13 8.19
CA ASP A 58 11.46 2.85 6.95
C ASP A 58 10.46 2.27 5.93
N LEU A 59 10.58 2.71 4.68
CA LEU A 59 9.84 2.13 3.56
C LEU A 59 10.77 1.25 2.73
N PHE A 60 10.53 -0.05 2.78
CA PHE A 60 11.26 -1.05 2.03
C PHE A 60 10.56 -1.36 0.71
N TYR A 61 11.32 -1.66 -0.35
CA TYR A 61 10.76 -2.08 -1.62
C TYR A 61 11.66 -3.01 -2.43
N GLY A 62 11.04 -3.84 -3.27
CA GLY A 62 11.74 -4.79 -4.14
C GLY A 62 10.86 -5.40 -5.22
N ASN A 63 11.46 -6.28 -6.02
CA ASN A 63 10.73 -7.06 -7.03
C ASN A 63 9.94 -8.22 -6.40
N ASN A 64 10.33 -8.66 -5.21
CA ASN A 64 9.80 -9.85 -4.56
C ASN A 64 9.37 -9.50 -3.12
N PRO A 65 8.24 -10.03 -2.63
CA PRO A 65 7.78 -9.78 -1.26
C PRO A 65 8.70 -10.31 -0.16
N GLU A 66 9.42 -11.40 -0.43
CA GLU A 66 10.27 -12.10 0.55
C GLU A 66 11.58 -11.36 0.87
N ASP A 67 12.06 -10.52 -0.05
CA ASP A 67 13.34 -9.80 0.10
C ASP A 67 13.26 -8.39 -0.52
N PRO A 68 12.64 -7.43 0.19
CA PRO A 68 12.60 -6.04 -0.25
C PRO A 68 13.97 -5.37 -0.03
N LYS A 69 14.86 -5.53 -1.02
CA LYS A 69 16.29 -5.14 -0.96
C LYS A 69 16.60 -3.66 -0.73
N LYS A 70 15.64 -2.75 -0.97
CA LYS A 70 15.92 -1.30 -0.98
C LYS A 70 15.14 -0.59 0.10
N LYS A 71 15.82 0.29 0.83
CA LYS A 71 15.26 1.09 1.92
C LYS A 71 15.11 2.57 1.53
N ILE A 72 14.05 3.20 2.00
CA ILE A 72 13.82 4.64 1.97
C ILE A 72 13.59 5.09 3.42
N PRO A 73 14.57 5.76 4.05
CA PRO A 73 14.39 6.33 5.39
C PRO A 73 13.33 7.43 5.38
N LEU A 74 12.37 7.38 6.31
CA LEU A 74 11.26 8.35 6.37
C LEU A 74 11.43 9.41 7.45
N THR A 75 12.36 9.25 8.39
CA THR A 75 12.54 10.10 9.60
C THR A 75 12.49 11.60 9.30
N ASN A 76 13.10 12.04 8.19
CA ASN A 76 13.11 13.44 7.76
C ASN A 76 12.51 13.65 6.37
N ALA A 77 11.87 12.64 5.80
CA ALA A 77 11.40 12.72 4.41
C ALA A 77 10.12 13.57 4.31
N ASP A 78 10.01 14.39 3.27
CA ASP A 78 8.74 15.06 2.96
C ASP A 78 7.87 14.14 2.11
N ILE A 79 6.58 14.06 2.41
CA ILE A 79 5.59 13.34 1.59
C ILE A 79 4.53 14.31 1.08
N SER A 80 4.16 14.19 -0.19
CA SER A 80 3.11 15.00 -0.81
C SER A 80 2.49 14.29 -2.01
N GLU A 81 1.25 14.61 -2.33
CA GLU A 81 0.61 14.20 -3.58
C GLU A 81 1.34 14.78 -4.80
N THR A 82 1.19 14.12 -5.95
CA THR A 82 1.77 14.57 -7.22
C THR A 82 1.04 13.95 -8.40
N ASN A 83 0.97 14.65 -9.52
CA ASN A 83 0.40 14.14 -10.78
C ASN A 83 1.50 13.96 -11.84
N VAL A 84 2.63 13.37 -11.45
CA VAL A 84 3.80 13.21 -12.32
C VAL A 84 3.55 12.19 -13.43
N ASP A 85 4.09 12.42 -14.63
CA ASP A 85 3.91 11.54 -15.80
C ASP A 85 2.43 11.20 -16.12
N LYS A 86 1.50 12.11 -15.82
CA LYS A 86 0.04 11.91 -15.98
C LYS A 86 -0.51 10.72 -15.17
N LYS A 87 0.18 10.32 -14.11
CA LYS A 87 -0.30 9.28 -13.18
C LYS A 87 -1.13 9.91 -12.07
N GLN A 88 -2.40 9.54 -12.02
CA GLN A 88 -3.29 9.80 -10.89
C GLN A 88 -2.91 8.89 -9.71
N TYR A 89 -3.33 9.31 -8.51
CA TYR A 89 -3.09 8.60 -7.25
C TYR A 89 -1.60 8.40 -6.97
N ALA A 90 -0.79 9.34 -7.44
CA ALA A 90 0.64 9.33 -7.24
C ALA A 90 1.02 10.26 -6.09
N PHE A 91 2.05 9.85 -5.37
CA PHE A 91 2.66 10.62 -4.30
C PHE A 91 4.17 10.56 -4.44
N GLN A 92 4.83 11.54 -3.85
CA GLN A 92 6.29 11.61 -3.81
C GLN A 92 6.82 11.62 -2.39
N ILE A 93 7.97 10.98 -2.22
CA ILE A 93 8.76 11.00 -0.99
C ILE A 93 10.08 11.66 -1.31
N ARG A 94 10.35 12.82 -0.71
CA ARG A 94 11.63 13.53 -0.81
C ARG A 94 12.49 13.18 0.40
N SER A 95 13.41 12.24 0.21
CA SER A 95 14.42 11.91 1.21
C SER A 95 15.39 13.07 1.36
N LYS A 96 15.58 13.55 2.59
CA LYS A 96 16.63 14.53 2.92
C LYS A 96 18.01 13.87 2.87
N GLU A 97 18.07 12.57 3.18
CA GLU A 97 19.27 11.78 2.96
C GLU A 97 19.48 11.59 1.44
N GLY A 98 20.59 12.14 0.94
CA GLY A 98 20.99 12.05 -0.47
C GLY A 98 20.12 12.83 -1.46
N GLY A 99 19.20 13.69 -0.98
CA GLY A 99 18.37 14.57 -1.83
C GLY A 99 17.49 13.83 -2.85
N ARG A 100 17.18 12.56 -2.61
CA ARG A 100 16.49 11.71 -3.59
C ARG A 100 14.98 11.84 -3.47
N THR A 101 14.33 12.09 -4.62
CA THR A 101 12.87 12.02 -4.74
C THR A 101 12.43 10.67 -5.31
N TYR A 102 11.49 10.03 -4.64
CA TYR A 102 10.81 8.81 -5.06
C TYR A 102 9.39 9.16 -5.49
N TYR A 103 8.95 8.63 -6.62
CA TYR A 103 7.57 8.75 -7.08
C TYR A 103 6.93 7.36 -7.07
N ILE A 104 5.78 7.28 -6.44
CA ILE A 104 5.02 6.05 -6.21
C ILE A 104 3.58 6.32 -6.63
N GLN A 105 2.92 5.32 -7.20
CA GLN A 105 1.53 5.40 -7.62
C GLN A 105 0.74 4.21 -7.06
N ALA A 106 -0.40 4.53 -6.48
CA ALA A 106 -1.43 3.60 -6.04
C ALA A 106 -2.46 3.37 -7.14
N GLU A 107 -3.20 2.27 -7.05
CA GLU A 107 -4.23 1.93 -8.04
C GLU A 107 -5.47 2.82 -7.99
N ASN A 108 -5.78 3.39 -6.82
CA ASN A 108 -6.91 4.28 -6.59
C ASN A 108 -6.61 5.26 -5.43
N GLU A 109 -7.51 6.22 -5.23
CA GLU A 109 -7.40 7.25 -4.20
C GLU A 109 -7.40 6.69 -2.77
N SER A 110 -8.22 5.67 -2.49
CA SER A 110 -8.26 5.04 -1.17
C SER A 110 -6.90 4.46 -0.81
N VAL A 111 -6.31 3.67 -1.71
CA VAL A 111 -4.99 3.06 -1.49
C VAL A 111 -3.91 4.13 -1.37
N GLN A 112 -3.97 5.21 -2.16
CA GLN A 112 -3.05 6.33 -1.98
C GLN A 112 -3.14 6.92 -0.57
N ASN A 113 -4.35 7.20 -0.10
CA ASN A 113 -4.60 7.79 1.21
C ASN A 113 -4.11 6.87 2.33
N ASP A 114 -4.42 5.57 2.26
CA ASP A 114 -3.97 4.58 3.25
C ASP A 114 -2.44 4.58 3.38
N TRP A 115 -1.73 4.55 2.26
CA TRP A 115 -0.27 4.58 2.25
C TRP A 115 0.30 5.89 2.77
N MET A 116 -0.25 7.03 2.36
CA MET A 116 0.21 8.34 2.82
C MET A 116 -0.03 8.55 4.31
N GLN A 117 -1.20 8.16 4.81
CA GLN A 117 -1.54 8.21 6.23
C GLN A 117 -0.64 7.30 7.06
N ALA A 118 -0.46 6.03 6.65
CA ALA A 118 0.43 5.10 7.34
C ALA A 118 1.87 5.63 7.41
N ILE A 119 2.39 6.22 6.32
CA ILE A 119 3.71 6.85 6.31
C ILE A 119 3.77 8.03 7.28
N CYS A 120 2.76 8.89 7.30
CA CYS A 120 2.68 10.02 8.24
C CYS A 120 2.63 9.56 9.70
N PHE A 121 1.81 8.56 10.03
CA PHE A 121 1.73 7.98 11.37
C PHE A 121 3.04 7.34 11.79
N ALA A 122 3.67 6.54 10.93
CA ALA A 122 4.96 5.94 11.21
C ALA A 122 6.03 7.00 11.50
N LYS A 123 6.06 8.10 10.72
CA LYS A 123 6.98 9.21 10.98
C LYS A 123 6.72 9.86 12.34
N ALA A 124 5.47 10.13 12.70
CA ALA A 124 5.12 10.73 13.98
C ALA A 124 5.44 9.81 15.17
N ALA A 125 5.17 8.51 15.06
CA ALA A 125 5.47 7.52 16.09
C ALA A 125 6.99 7.35 16.31
N GLY A 126 7.78 7.37 15.23
CA GLY A 126 9.24 7.31 15.30
C GLY A 126 9.88 8.53 15.95
N MET A 127 9.23 9.69 15.90
CA MET A 127 9.68 10.91 16.55
C MET A 127 9.46 10.89 18.07
N ASN A 128 8.52 10.06 18.57
CA ASN A 128 8.23 9.94 20.00
C ASN A 128 9.13 8.92 20.73
N GLY A 129 9.85 8.07 19.99
CA GLY A 129 10.75 7.04 20.54
C GLY A 129 12.10 7.55 21.07
N SER A 130 12.40 8.84 20.95
CA SER A 130 13.65 9.46 21.44
C SER A 130 13.47 10.40 22.64
N ALA A 131 12.29 10.46 23.25
CA ALA A 131 11.99 11.34 24.40
C ALA A 131 11.71 10.56 25.70
N SER A 132 12.29 9.36 25.87
CA SER A 132 12.21 8.62 27.14
C SER A 132 13.59 8.20 27.68
N GLN A 133 14.52 9.15 27.70
CA GLN A 133 15.71 9.08 28.54
C GLN A 133 15.84 10.39 29.33
N ALA A 134 15.57 10.27 30.62
CA ALA A 134 15.94 11.18 31.71
C ALA A 134 15.32 12.60 31.76
N CYS A 135 14.12 12.70 32.33
CA CYS A 135 13.89 13.74 33.35
C CYS A 135 13.97 13.04 34.71
N ALA A 136 15.20 12.89 35.23
CA ALA A 136 15.39 12.64 36.65
C ALA A 136 15.37 14.02 37.32
N ILE A 137 14.31 14.29 38.07
CA ILE A 137 14.26 15.39 39.03
C ILE A 137 15.20 15.00 40.18
N GLN A 138 16.25 15.80 40.41
CA GLN A 138 16.86 16.01 41.72
C GLN A 138 17.12 17.50 41.90
#